data_AF-A0A6S6XN49-F1
#
_entry.id   AF-A0A6S6XN49-F1
#
_cell.length_a   1.000
_cell.length_b   1.000
_cell.length_c   1.000
_cell.angle_alpha   90.00
_cell.angle_beta   90.00
_cell.angle_gamma   90.00
#
_symmetry.space_group_name_H-M   'P 1'
#
loop_
_entity.id
_entity.type
_entity.pdbx_description
1 polymer ?
#
loop_
_entity_poly.entity_id
_entity_poly.type
_entity_poly.pdbx_seq_one_letter_code
_entity_poly.pdbx_strand_id
1 'polypeptide(L)'
;MTGQAQNQRKTGGKMLKKRLMALFLILSVLLSLAATAYADGVDQTDLLLSESSVLMKKGEILSLTAYSGTTPASNVLWSSSNPAAVRVDAYGTVVAQEWGQAVITAKSPSGATAACTVNVAIKGIDVSQHRGSIDWAQVKNSGVEFAIIRTGYGSENWSQQTDTYFAANYSGATASGIKTGAYHYSYATSVAMAKQEAAMCLHILNGRHLDYPVVYDVEDKSQYKLSTAALGEIIQAFCSTIQAAGYKTAVYSYVNFYNAHMTSPLVSQYDTWIANTGVSRPNFSRPYTMWQYGTKTVPGVSGACDVDYSYFDYAGTSGSSSEPPKPTDRTVFKSNTTGTYTFGANRDYFYRITTADGVVPNVRSSNPQAVQVSYVKQVSDGFLFRITNLGKGGQSTITTTSRVTGASVSFNAVTAYNPPVSYVSDTPSAISLKKGQVYQFAVQVASSSSDISFCTGNNSVIQSVTYAKSGDKWLYQITASGSGTAGVYVRVGSQTPVRICTVTVQ
;
A
#
# COMPACT_ATOMS: atom_id res chain seq x y z
N MET A 1 17.43 -61.54 -21.57
CA MET A 1 18.17 -60.26 -21.48
C MET A 1 17.67 -59.49 -20.26
N THR A 2 18.17 -59.83 -19.08
CA THR A 2 17.63 -59.44 -17.77
C THR A 2 18.76 -59.04 -16.82
N GLY A 3 19.60 -58.07 -17.24
CA GLY A 3 20.84 -57.75 -16.51
C GLY A 3 21.23 -56.27 -16.40
N GLN A 4 20.56 -55.32 -17.07
CA GLN A 4 21.02 -53.92 -17.10
C GLN A 4 20.13 -52.89 -16.39
N ALA A 5 18.88 -53.23 -16.01
CA ALA A 5 17.98 -52.28 -15.36
C ALA A 5 18.12 -52.18 -13.82
N GLN A 6 18.80 -53.13 -13.16
CA GLN A 6 18.98 -53.09 -11.70
C GLN A 6 20.24 -52.34 -11.22
N ASN A 7 21.18 -52.00 -12.11
CA ASN A 7 22.45 -51.38 -11.71
C ASN A 7 22.41 -49.84 -11.67
N GLN A 8 21.43 -49.19 -12.32
CA GLN A 8 21.29 -47.72 -12.26
C GLN A 8 20.52 -47.20 -11.02
N ARG A 9 19.69 -48.03 -10.38
CA ARG A 9 19.02 -47.65 -9.11
C ARG A 9 19.94 -47.76 -7.87
N LYS A 10 20.99 -48.59 -7.92
CA LYS A 10 21.93 -48.75 -6.78
C LYS A 10 23.02 -47.67 -6.72
N THR A 11 23.40 -47.07 -7.85
CA THR A 11 24.43 -46.03 -7.91
C THR A 11 23.91 -44.65 -7.51
N GLY A 12 22.66 -44.31 -7.85
CA GLY A 12 22.02 -43.04 -7.44
C GLY A 12 21.84 -42.90 -5.92
N GLY A 13 21.45 -43.97 -5.22
CA GLY A 13 21.28 -43.98 -3.77
C GLY A 13 22.59 -43.89 -2.97
N LYS A 14 23.70 -44.42 -3.50
CA LYS A 14 25.04 -44.28 -2.88
C LYS A 14 25.62 -42.87 -3.08
N MET A 15 25.31 -42.19 -4.18
CA MET A 15 25.79 -40.84 -4.46
C MET A 15 25.04 -39.78 -3.63
N LEU A 16 23.74 -39.99 -3.38
CA LEU A 16 22.92 -39.13 -2.52
C LEU A 16 23.31 -39.26 -1.03
N LYS A 17 23.64 -40.47 -0.55
CA LYS A 17 24.15 -40.69 0.82
C LYS A 17 25.53 -40.08 1.06
N LYS A 18 26.43 -40.09 0.07
CA LYS A 18 27.75 -39.43 0.18
C LYS A 18 27.65 -37.90 0.19
N ARG A 19 26.68 -37.31 -0.53
CA ARG A 19 26.44 -35.85 -0.50
C ARG A 19 25.78 -35.38 0.81
N LEU A 20 24.90 -36.19 1.42
CA LEU A 20 24.36 -35.89 2.76
C LEU A 20 25.41 -36.01 3.88
N MET A 21 26.30 -37.01 3.81
CA MET A 21 27.39 -37.15 4.80
C MET A 21 28.44 -36.04 4.68
N ALA A 22 28.74 -35.54 3.47
CA ALA A 22 29.63 -34.40 3.28
C ALA A 22 29.01 -33.09 3.80
N LEU A 23 27.68 -32.92 3.71
CA LEU A 23 26.97 -31.76 4.28
C LEU A 23 26.99 -31.77 5.82
N PHE A 24 26.91 -32.95 6.44
CA PHE A 24 27.05 -33.11 7.90
C PHE A 24 28.49 -32.92 8.39
N LEU A 25 29.51 -33.33 7.61
CA LEU A 25 30.90 -33.13 7.99
C LEU A 25 31.35 -31.66 7.89
N ILE A 26 30.87 -30.91 6.89
CA ILE A 26 31.20 -29.47 6.76
C ILE A 26 30.54 -28.65 7.88
N LEU A 27 29.36 -29.06 8.37
CA LEU A 27 28.72 -28.43 9.54
C LEU A 27 29.49 -28.73 10.85
N SER A 28 30.10 -29.91 10.97
CA SER A 28 30.88 -30.29 12.16
C SER A 28 32.26 -29.61 12.26
N VAL A 29 32.90 -29.27 11.13
CA VAL A 29 34.24 -28.65 11.12
C VAL A 29 34.17 -27.12 11.35
N LEU A 30 33.05 -26.47 11.00
CA LEU A 30 32.79 -25.07 11.38
C LEU A 30 32.46 -24.92 12.88
N LEU A 31 31.91 -25.96 13.52
CA LEU A 31 31.63 -25.96 14.96
C LEU A 31 32.89 -26.05 15.83
N SER A 32 33.99 -26.63 15.33
CA SER A 32 35.24 -26.77 16.09
C SER A 32 36.13 -25.52 16.11
N LEU A 33 35.91 -24.56 15.19
CA LEU A 33 36.73 -23.33 15.10
C LEU A 33 36.13 -22.15 15.86
N ALA A 34 34.86 -22.20 16.25
CA ALA A 34 34.24 -21.21 17.14
C ALA A 34 34.49 -21.52 18.63
N ALA A 35 34.82 -22.77 18.98
CA ALA A 35 34.99 -23.20 20.37
C ALA A 35 36.34 -22.83 20.99
N THR A 36 37.36 -22.47 20.20
CA THR A 36 38.73 -22.25 20.70
C THR A 36 39.05 -20.82 21.12
N ALA A 37 38.13 -19.86 20.99
CA ALA A 37 38.39 -18.45 21.31
C ALA A 37 37.51 -17.86 22.43
N TYR A 38 36.69 -18.66 23.13
CA TYR A 38 35.68 -18.16 24.09
C TYR A 38 35.81 -18.75 25.50
N ALA A 39 37.01 -19.17 25.88
CA ALA A 39 37.30 -19.55 27.27
C ALA A 39 38.02 -18.39 27.96
N ASP A 40 37.29 -17.33 28.30
CA ASP A 40 37.60 -16.42 29.41
C ASP A 40 36.37 -15.53 29.71
N GLY A 41 35.63 -15.86 30.77
CA GLY A 41 34.75 -14.89 31.45
C GLY A 41 33.22 -15.11 31.47
N VAL A 42 32.66 -16.27 31.10
CA VAL A 42 31.21 -16.50 31.26
C VAL A 42 30.93 -17.10 32.65
N ASP A 43 30.26 -16.34 33.50
CA ASP A 43 29.74 -16.81 34.79
C ASP A 43 28.79 -18.01 34.53
N GLN A 44 28.95 -19.11 35.28
CA GLN A 44 28.21 -20.38 35.04
C GLN A 44 26.70 -20.30 35.34
N THR A 45 26.18 -19.08 35.54
CA THR A 45 24.80 -18.77 35.92
C THR A 45 23.93 -18.33 34.74
N ASP A 46 24.52 -18.01 33.59
CA ASP A 46 23.79 -17.55 32.40
C ASP A 46 23.30 -18.71 31.51
N LEU A 47 21.99 -18.71 31.24
CA LEU A 47 21.38 -19.56 30.23
C LEU A 47 21.53 -18.87 28.86
N LEU A 48 22.03 -19.59 27.85
CA LEU A 48 22.19 -19.09 26.49
C LEU A 48 21.35 -19.90 25.50
N LEU A 49 21.01 -19.31 24.36
CA LEU A 49 20.38 -20.03 23.24
C LEU A 49 21.33 -20.12 22.04
N SER A 50 21.18 -21.17 21.25
CA SER A 50 21.89 -21.34 19.96
C SER A 50 21.68 -20.17 19.02
N GLU A 51 20.57 -19.46 19.14
CA GLU A 51 20.24 -18.28 18.35
C GLU A 51 19.54 -17.23 19.23
N SER A 52 19.89 -15.96 19.05
CA SER A 52 19.21 -14.83 19.71
C SER A 52 18.10 -14.23 18.85
N SER A 53 18.14 -14.44 17.53
CA SER A 53 17.11 -14.00 16.58
C SER A 53 17.14 -14.85 15.31
N VAL A 54 15.97 -15.22 14.80
CA VAL A 54 15.82 -15.99 13.57
C VAL A 54 14.70 -15.45 12.69
N LEU A 55 14.94 -15.47 11.38
CA LEU A 55 13.92 -15.30 10.36
C LEU A 55 13.52 -16.69 9.86
N MET A 56 12.22 -16.96 9.81
CA MET A 56 11.65 -18.21 9.31
C MET A 56 10.55 -17.90 8.31
N LYS A 57 10.37 -18.78 7.33
CA LYS A 57 9.18 -18.80 6.47
C LYS A 57 8.06 -19.59 7.14
N LYS A 58 6.82 -19.27 6.78
CA LYS A 58 5.65 -20.04 7.22
C LYS A 58 5.82 -21.52 6.86
N GLY A 59 5.66 -22.39 7.84
CA GLY A 59 5.84 -23.84 7.74
C GLY A 59 7.24 -24.36 8.07
N GLU A 60 8.24 -23.50 8.23
CA GLU A 60 9.59 -23.93 8.60
C GLU A 60 9.68 -24.43 10.05
N ILE A 61 10.64 -25.32 10.26
CA ILE A 61 10.95 -25.93 11.56
C ILE A 61 12.42 -25.69 11.85
N LEU A 62 12.72 -25.27 13.08
CA LEU A 62 14.06 -25.01 13.60
C LEU A 62 14.19 -25.67 14.99
N SER A 63 15.37 -26.15 15.37
CA SER A 63 15.65 -26.54 16.75
C SER A 63 16.47 -25.47 17.44
N LEU A 64 15.97 -24.94 18.56
CA LEU A 64 16.75 -24.11 19.47
C LEU A 64 17.34 -24.99 20.58
N THR A 65 18.64 -24.83 20.83
CA THR A 65 19.31 -25.50 21.94
C THR A 65 19.63 -24.47 23.01
N ALA A 66 19.26 -24.75 24.26
CA ALA A 66 19.67 -23.95 25.39
C ALA A 66 20.97 -24.50 26.00
N TYR A 67 21.86 -23.64 26.47
CA TYR A 67 23.16 -24.00 27.03
C TYR A 67 23.36 -23.38 28.41
N SER A 68 24.00 -24.13 29.30
CA SER A 68 24.57 -23.65 30.55
C SER A 68 26.09 -23.69 30.39
N GLY A 69 26.71 -22.52 30.20
CA GLY A 69 28.09 -22.45 29.72
C GLY A 69 28.21 -23.09 28.32
N THR A 70 29.07 -24.11 28.20
CA THR A 70 29.32 -24.83 26.94
C THR A 70 28.51 -26.12 26.77
N THR A 71 27.70 -26.48 27.76
CA THR A 71 26.95 -27.76 27.76
C THR A 71 25.46 -27.53 27.51
N PRO A 72 24.77 -28.35 26.71
CA PRO A 72 23.33 -28.28 26.54
C PRO A 72 22.61 -28.42 27.88
N ALA A 73 21.72 -27.47 28.18
CA ALA A 73 20.91 -27.46 29.39
C ALA A 73 19.79 -28.51 29.30
N SER A 74 19.52 -29.18 30.42
CA SER A 74 18.43 -30.16 30.55
C SER A 74 17.28 -29.60 31.39
N ASN A 75 16.09 -30.20 31.26
CA ASN A 75 14.87 -29.79 31.97
C ASN A 75 14.49 -28.31 31.75
N VAL A 76 14.77 -27.81 30.54
CA VAL A 76 14.44 -26.44 30.14
C VAL A 76 12.96 -26.34 29.83
N LEU A 77 12.31 -25.35 30.42
CA LEU A 77 10.93 -25.00 30.10
C LEU A 77 10.91 -24.01 28.95
N TRP A 78 10.19 -24.36 27.89
CA TRP A 78 10.04 -23.55 26.70
C TRP A 78 8.67 -22.90 26.64
N SER A 79 8.62 -21.64 26.21
CA SER A 79 7.37 -20.91 26.01
C SER A 79 7.48 -19.98 24.80
N SER A 80 6.34 -19.66 24.20
CA SER A 80 6.23 -18.69 23.11
C SER A 80 5.33 -17.55 23.54
N SER A 81 5.76 -16.31 23.31
CA SER A 81 4.93 -15.12 23.54
C SER A 81 3.75 -15.00 22.56
N ASN A 82 3.79 -15.72 21.43
CA ASN A 82 2.73 -15.75 20.43
C ASN A 82 2.65 -17.16 19.80
N PRO A 83 2.01 -18.12 20.50
CA PRO A 83 1.89 -19.49 20.03
C PRO A 83 1.14 -19.65 18.72
N ALA A 84 0.31 -18.68 18.31
CA ALA A 84 -0.42 -18.73 17.05
C ALA A 84 0.49 -18.51 15.83
N ALA A 85 1.52 -17.66 15.97
CA ALA A 85 2.52 -17.43 14.93
C ALA A 85 3.67 -18.43 15.01
N VAL A 86 4.15 -18.70 16.23
CA VAL A 86 5.32 -19.58 16.45
C VAL A 86 5.08 -20.46 17.65
N ARG A 87 5.06 -21.78 17.44
CA ARG A 87 4.99 -22.76 18.53
C ARG A 87 6.40 -23.26 18.86
N VAL A 88 6.63 -23.53 20.14
CA VAL A 88 7.80 -24.29 20.60
C VAL A 88 7.32 -25.49 21.41
N ASP A 89 7.95 -26.65 21.26
CA ASP A 89 7.69 -27.82 22.10
C ASP A 89 8.64 -27.95 23.29
N ALA A 90 8.49 -29.02 24.08
CA ALA A 90 9.32 -29.27 25.26
C ALA A 90 10.80 -29.53 24.94
N TYR A 91 11.16 -29.75 23.68
CA TYR A 91 12.51 -30.07 23.23
C TYR A 91 13.20 -28.89 22.53
N GLY A 92 12.58 -27.70 22.52
CA GLY A 92 13.10 -26.53 21.81
C GLY A 92 12.84 -26.59 20.29
N THR A 93 11.97 -27.48 19.81
CA THR A 93 11.56 -27.49 18.40
C THR A 93 10.59 -26.36 18.14
N VAL A 94 11.02 -25.39 17.34
CA VAL A 94 10.29 -24.19 16.93
C VAL A 94 9.64 -24.42 15.57
N VAL A 95 8.34 -24.14 15.47
CA VAL A 95 7.55 -24.27 14.23
C VAL A 95 6.92 -22.93 13.90
N ALA A 96 7.21 -22.41 12.70
CA ALA A 96 6.59 -21.21 12.15
C ALA A 96 5.20 -21.54 11.60
N GLN A 97 4.13 -21.15 12.31
CA GLN A 97 2.76 -21.52 11.99
C GLN A 97 2.06 -20.46 11.12
N GLU A 98 2.14 -19.20 11.52
CA GLU A 98 1.50 -18.07 10.86
C GLU A 98 2.45 -16.87 10.80
N TRP A 99 2.18 -15.94 9.90
CA TRP A 99 2.97 -14.71 9.80
C TRP A 99 2.91 -13.92 11.11
N GLY A 100 4.04 -13.34 11.51
CA GLY A 100 4.14 -12.53 12.70
C GLY A 100 5.44 -12.72 13.44
N GLN A 101 5.46 -12.32 14.70
CA GLN A 101 6.63 -12.41 15.56
C GLN A 101 6.26 -13.11 16.88
N ALA A 102 7.20 -13.87 17.42
CA ALA A 102 7.16 -14.39 18.78
C ALA A 102 8.54 -14.30 19.43
N VAL A 103 8.56 -14.15 20.75
CA VAL A 103 9.75 -14.40 21.57
C VAL A 103 9.62 -15.81 22.13
N ILE A 104 10.58 -16.67 21.79
CA ILE A 104 10.72 -18.00 22.38
C ILE A 104 11.61 -17.89 23.60
N THR A 105 11.10 -18.25 24.76
CA THR A 105 11.82 -18.17 26.04
C THR A 105 12.12 -19.57 26.56
N ALA A 106 13.40 -19.85 26.78
CA ALA A 106 13.89 -20.97 27.55
C ALA A 106 14.08 -20.54 29.01
N LYS A 107 13.64 -21.36 29.96
CA LYS A 107 13.84 -21.16 31.40
C LYS A 107 14.45 -22.41 32.03
N SER A 108 15.58 -22.26 32.69
CA SER A 108 16.24 -23.37 33.41
C SER A 108 15.51 -23.70 34.72
N PRO A 109 15.78 -24.87 35.34
CA PRO A 109 15.28 -25.20 36.68
C PRO A 109 15.71 -24.21 37.76
N SER A 110 16.88 -23.58 37.62
CA SER A 110 17.37 -22.53 38.54
C SER A 110 16.66 -21.19 38.35
N GLY A 111 15.83 -21.05 37.31
CA GLY A 111 15.05 -19.85 37.03
C GLY A 111 15.71 -18.88 36.04
N ALA A 112 16.94 -19.13 35.59
CA ALA A 112 17.61 -18.35 34.56
C ALA A 112 16.85 -18.45 33.23
N THR A 113 16.82 -17.37 32.45
CA THR A 113 16.06 -17.29 31.20
C THR A 113 16.92 -16.83 30.03
N ALA A 114 16.66 -17.40 28.87
CA ALA A 114 17.25 -17.00 27.59
C ALA A 114 16.13 -16.86 26.55
N ALA A 115 16.29 -15.95 25.59
CA ALA A 115 15.23 -15.62 24.64
C ALA A 115 15.74 -15.52 23.21
N CYS A 116 14.94 -16.03 22.27
CA CYS A 116 15.15 -15.92 20.83
C CYS A 116 13.97 -15.19 20.20
N THR A 117 14.23 -14.14 19.44
CA THR A 117 13.18 -13.46 18.66
C THR A 117 12.98 -14.17 17.34
N VAL A 118 11.80 -14.74 17.11
CA VAL A 118 11.44 -15.42 15.86
C VAL A 118 10.55 -14.52 15.03
N ASN A 119 10.99 -14.17 13.83
CA ASN A 119 10.18 -13.47 12.83
C ASN A 119 9.74 -14.49 11.77
N VAL A 120 8.43 -14.73 11.67
CA VAL A 120 7.84 -15.45 10.55
C VAL A 120 7.44 -14.42 9.51
N ALA A 121 8.32 -14.18 8.55
CA ALA A 121 8.21 -13.08 7.61
C ALA A 121 8.93 -13.37 6.29
N ILE A 122 8.59 -12.57 5.28
CA ILE A 122 9.30 -12.53 4.00
C ILE A 122 10.37 -11.44 4.11
N LYS A 123 11.58 -11.72 3.64
CA LYS A 123 12.69 -10.76 3.64
C LYS A 123 12.64 -9.87 2.40
N GLY A 124 12.77 -8.56 2.59
CA GLY A 124 12.81 -7.59 1.51
C GLY A 124 13.81 -6.46 1.73
N ILE A 125 13.85 -5.57 0.76
CA ILE A 125 14.58 -4.30 0.79
C ILE A 125 13.73 -3.20 0.20
N ASP A 126 14.06 -1.95 0.50
CA ASP A 126 13.59 -0.79 -0.25
C ASP A 126 14.75 0.00 -0.86
N VAL A 127 14.54 0.49 -2.09
CA VAL A 127 15.63 1.06 -2.91
C VAL A 127 15.16 2.24 -3.75
N SER A 128 16.12 3.09 -4.08
CA SER A 128 15.97 4.29 -4.90
C SER A 128 17.25 4.55 -5.70
N GLN A 129 17.29 5.62 -6.48
CA GLN A 129 18.51 6.08 -7.17
C GLN A 129 19.72 6.26 -6.23
N HIS A 130 19.50 6.42 -4.91
CA HIS A 130 20.59 6.55 -3.94
C HIS A 130 21.44 5.29 -3.79
N ARG A 131 21.01 4.14 -4.33
CA ARG A 131 21.80 2.89 -4.37
C ARG A 131 22.54 2.70 -5.70
N GLY A 132 22.27 3.53 -6.71
CA GLY A 132 22.85 3.41 -8.03
C GLY A 132 22.48 2.08 -8.71
N SER A 133 23.41 1.52 -9.48
CA SER A 133 23.23 0.23 -10.14
C SER A 133 23.25 -0.93 -9.13
N ILE A 134 22.31 -1.85 -9.26
CA ILE A 134 22.13 -3.01 -8.35
C ILE A 134 22.32 -4.32 -9.13
N ASP A 135 23.10 -5.24 -8.58
CA ASP A 135 23.16 -6.64 -9.05
C ASP A 135 22.03 -7.45 -8.41
N TRP A 136 20.90 -7.51 -9.12
CA TRP A 136 19.69 -8.18 -8.63
C TRP A 136 19.81 -9.69 -8.49
N ALA A 137 20.75 -10.34 -9.20
CA ALA A 137 21.00 -11.76 -9.05
C ALA A 137 21.68 -12.04 -7.70
N GLN A 138 22.66 -11.23 -7.31
CA GLN A 138 23.24 -11.29 -5.97
C GLN A 138 22.22 -10.98 -4.88
N VAL A 139 21.35 -9.98 -5.10
CA VAL A 139 20.26 -9.66 -4.16
C VAL A 139 19.36 -10.87 -3.96
N LYS A 140 18.90 -11.52 -5.04
CA LYS A 140 18.06 -12.73 -4.97
C LYS A 140 18.76 -13.87 -4.21
N ASN A 141 20.04 -14.10 -4.52
CA ASN A 141 20.84 -15.14 -3.87
C ASN A 141 21.09 -14.87 -2.38
N SER A 142 20.97 -13.62 -1.93
CA SER A 142 21.03 -13.25 -0.50
C SER A 142 19.74 -13.54 0.29
N GLY A 143 18.74 -14.13 -0.37
CA GLY A 143 17.45 -14.51 0.21
C GLY A 143 16.42 -13.38 0.22
N VAL A 144 16.66 -12.27 -0.49
CA VAL A 144 15.66 -11.22 -0.68
C VAL A 144 14.57 -11.71 -1.63
N GLU A 145 13.31 -11.53 -1.23
CA GLU A 145 12.14 -12.05 -1.95
C GLU A 145 11.24 -10.96 -2.49
N PHE A 146 11.25 -9.77 -1.88
CA PHE A 146 10.57 -8.58 -2.42
C PHE A 146 11.43 -7.31 -2.37
N ALA A 147 11.07 -6.33 -3.18
CA ALA A 147 11.64 -4.98 -3.17
C ALA A 147 10.56 -3.91 -3.31
N ILE A 148 10.59 -2.87 -2.48
CA ILE A 148 9.77 -1.65 -2.63
C ILE A 148 10.62 -0.56 -3.28
N ILE A 149 10.25 -0.12 -4.48
CA ILE A 149 11.13 0.71 -5.33
C ILE A 149 10.58 2.14 -5.43
N ARG A 150 11.40 3.16 -5.17
CA ARG A 150 10.95 4.55 -5.24
C ARG A 150 10.55 4.92 -6.66
N THR A 151 9.32 5.40 -6.83
CA THR A 151 8.87 6.03 -8.08
C THR A 151 9.47 7.43 -8.22
N GLY A 152 9.27 8.27 -7.21
CA GLY A 152 9.71 9.66 -7.18
C GLY A 152 9.41 10.28 -5.82
N TYR A 153 9.52 11.60 -5.75
CA TYR A 153 9.28 12.37 -4.53
C TYR A 153 8.65 13.73 -4.83
N GLY A 154 7.58 14.12 -4.15
CA GLY A 154 6.84 15.34 -4.50
C GLY A 154 6.28 15.30 -5.93
N SER A 155 5.86 16.46 -6.45
CA SER A 155 5.31 16.55 -7.83
C SER A 155 5.46 17.91 -8.51
N GLU A 156 6.26 18.81 -7.92
CA GLU A 156 6.49 20.18 -8.36
C GLU A 156 7.33 20.26 -9.66
N ASN A 157 8.20 19.28 -9.90
CA ASN A 157 9.07 19.17 -11.05
C ASN A 157 9.35 17.70 -11.41
N TRP A 158 8.47 17.12 -12.23
CA TRP A 158 8.50 15.70 -12.56
C TRP A 158 9.86 15.23 -13.12
N SER A 159 10.55 16.07 -13.91
CA SER A 159 11.82 15.70 -14.53
C SER A 159 12.94 15.52 -13.50
N GLN A 160 12.91 16.26 -12.40
CA GLN A 160 13.94 16.19 -11.35
C GLN A 160 13.52 15.27 -10.21
N GLN A 161 12.22 15.11 -10.01
CA GLN A 161 11.63 14.36 -8.91
C GLN A 161 11.28 12.91 -9.26
N THR A 162 11.39 12.53 -10.52
CA THR A 162 11.31 11.12 -10.92
C THR A 162 12.59 10.42 -10.48
N ASP A 163 12.45 9.29 -9.80
CA ASP A 163 13.59 8.46 -9.47
C ASP A 163 14.18 7.84 -10.75
N THR A 164 15.37 8.30 -11.12
CA THR A 164 16.00 7.95 -12.39
C THR A 164 16.34 6.46 -12.51
N TYR A 165 16.36 5.72 -11.39
CA TYR A 165 16.64 4.29 -11.36
C TYR A 165 15.39 3.42 -11.24
N PHE A 166 14.17 3.98 -11.08
CA PHE A 166 12.94 3.19 -10.90
C PHE A 166 12.77 2.11 -11.97
N ALA A 167 12.90 2.47 -13.25
CA ALA A 167 12.70 1.56 -14.36
C ALA A 167 13.74 0.43 -14.41
N ALA A 168 15.01 0.75 -14.14
CA ALA A 168 16.11 -0.22 -14.10
C ALA A 168 15.97 -1.17 -12.90
N ASN A 169 15.65 -0.63 -11.73
CA ASN A 169 15.43 -1.40 -10.51
C ASN A 169 14.23 -2.34 -10.64
N TYR A 170 13.10 -1.84 -11.15
CA TYR A 170 11.91 -2.67 -11.40
C TYR A 170 12.23 -3.83 -12.36
N SER A 171 12.88 -3.52 -13.48
CA SER A 171 13.18 -4.53 -14.50
C SER A 171 14.19 -5.57 -14.00
N GLY A 172 15.23 -5.14 -13.27
CA GLY A 172 16.23 -6.04 -12.71
C GLY A 172 15.67 -6.95 -11.62
N ALA A 173 14.87 -6.40 -10.70
CA ALA A 173 14.22 -7.15 -9.63
C ALA A 173 13.26 -8.20 -10.21
N THR A 174 12.36 -7.80 -11.09
CA THR A 174 11.38 -8.71 -11.72
C THR A 174 12.05 -9.81 -12.54
N ALA A 175 13.08 -9.49 -13.32
CA ALA A 175 13.85 -10.48 -14.09
C ALA A 175 14.58 -11.50 -13.20
N SER A 176 14.93 -11.12 -11.97
CA SER A 176 15.55 -12.00 -10.97
C SER A 176 14.51 -12.73 -10.09
N GLY A 177 13.21 -12.61 -10.40
CA GLY A 177 12.13 -13.24 -9.66
C GLY A 177 11.96 -12.69 -8.24
N ILE A 178 12.31 -11.41 -8.04
CA ILE A 178 12.02 -10.64 -6.83
C ILE A 178 10.68 -9.93 -7.04
N LYS A 179 9.79 -10.04 -6.06
CA LYS A 179 8.46 -9.45 -6.06
C LYS A 179 8.55 -7.95 -5.88
N THR A 180 7.83 -7.16 -6.67
CA THR A 180 8.00 -5.70 -6.66
C THR A 180 6.78 -4.97 -6.14
N GLY A 181 7.05 -3.98 -5.28
CA GLY A 181 6.15 -2.89 -4.93
C GLY A 181 6.81 -1.57 -5.28
N ALA A 182 6.15 -0.47 -4.94
CA ALA A 182 6.69 0.85 -5.21
C ALA A 182 6.42 1.80 -4.05
N TYR A 183 7.19 2.87 -3.90
CA TYR A 183 6.85 3.94 -2.96
C TYR A 183 6.96 5.32 -3.61
N HIS A 184 6.28 6.30 -3.03
CA HIS A 184 6.37 7.70 -3.44
C HIS A 184 6.54 8.58 -2.20
N TYR A 185 7.67 9.27 -2.12
CA TYR A 185 8.01 10.14 -0.98
C TYR A 185 7.23 11.46 -1.08
N SER A 186 6.50 11.81 -0.03
CA SER A 186 5.56 12.93 -0.11
C SER A 186 6.12 14.25 0.40
N TYR A 187 5.90 15.32 -0.36
CA TYR A 187 5.99 16.71 0.09
C TYR A 187 4.60 17.35 0.27
N ALA A 188 3.53 16.61 0.03
CA ALA A 188 2.18 17.13 0.04
C ALA A 188 1.78 17.70 1.39
N THR A 189 1.37 18.96 1.39
CA THR A 189 0.74 19.66 2.52
C THR A 189 -0.74 19.95 2.27
N SER A 190 -1.29 19.47 1.16
CA SER A 190 -2.70 19.59 0.80
C SER A 190 -3.20 18.40 -0.02
N VAL A 191 -4.50 18.17 -0.01
CA VAL A 191 -5.17 17.14 -0.83
C VAL A 191 -4.90 17.31 -2.33
N ALA A 192 -4.76 18.55 -2.80
CA ALA A 192 -4.44 18.82 -4.20
C ALA A 192 -3.03 18.34 -4.57
N MET A 193 -2.03 18.62 -3.72
CA MET A 193 -0.66 18.13 -3.89
C MET A 193 -0.62 16.60 -3.84
N ALA A 194 -1.33 15.96 -2.91
CA ALA A 194 -1.39 14.50 -2.82
C ALA A 194 -1.93 13.84 -4.11
N LYS A 195 -2.90 14.49 -4.77
CA LYS A 195 -3.41 14.02 -6.08
C LYS A 195 -2.42 14.23 -7.21
N GLN A 196 -1.62 15.29 -7.17
CA GLN A 196 -0.54 15.54 -8.13
C GLN A 196 0.60 14.50 -7.96
N GLU A 197 0.98 14.20 -6.72
CA GLU A 197 1.91 13.12 -6.37
C GLU A 197 1.39 11.76 -6.85
N ALA A 198 0.10 11.46 -6.63
CA ALA A 198 -0.50 10.22 -7.12
C ALA A 198 -0.49 10.14 -8.65
N ALA A 199 -0.78 11.25 -9.36
CA ALA A 199 -0.70 11.30 -10.81
C ALA A 199 0.73 11.07 -11.33
N MET A 200 1.73 11.65 -10.67
CA MET A 200 3.15 11.43 -10.99
C MET A 200 3.55 9.97 -10.74
N CYS A 201 3.16 9.41 -9.59
CA CYS A 201 3.38 8.01 -9.26
C CYS A 201 2.80 7.10 -10.35
N LEU A 202 1.53 7.28 -10.73
CA LEU A 202 0.87 6.48 -11.77
C LEU A 202 1.52 6.64 -13.15
N HIS A 203 1.97 7.85 -13.49
CA HIS A 203 2.70 8.10 -14.73
C HIS A 203 4.02 7.31 -14.78
N ILE A 204 4.79 7.31 -13.69
CA ILE A 204 6.05 6.58 -13.58
C ILE A 204 5.80 5.07 -13.62
N LEU A 205 4.76 4.59 -12.91
CA LEU A 205 4.35 3.19 -12.93
C LEU A 205 3.98 2.74 -14.35
N ASN A 206 3.28 3.58 -15.11
CA ASN A 206 2.90 3.33 -16.51
C ASN A 206 2.22 1.95 -16.71
N GLY A 207 1.32 1.58 -15.80
CA GLY A 207 0.59 0.31 -15.87
C GLY A 207 1.38 -0.95 -15.53
N ARG A 208 2.64 -0.84 -15.07
CA ARG A 208 3.46 -1.98 -14.67
C ARG A 208 2.79 -2.79 -13.55
N HIS A 209 2.82 -4.11 -13.67
CA HIS A 209 2.34 -5.00 -12.61
C HIS A 209 3.18 -4.87 -11.34
N LEU A 210 2.53 -4.85 -10.18
CA LEU A 210 3.18 -4.91 -8.88
C LEU A 210 2.58 -6.05 -8.06
N ASP A 211 3.44 -6.89 -7.49
CA ASP A 211 3.03 -7.93 -6.54
C ASP A 211 2.73 -7.32 -5.16
N TYR A 212 3.53 -6.33 -4.76
CA TYR A 212 3.47 -5.59 -3.49
C TYR A 212 2.80 -4.22 -3.68
N PRO A 213 2.34 -3.55 -2.60
CA PRO A 213 1.59 -2.30 -2.72
C PRO A 213 2.42 -1.15 -3.27
N VAL A 214 1.71 -0.13 -3.73
CA VAL A 214 2.22 1.23 -3.83
C VAL A 214 2.10 1.86 -2.44
N VAL A 215 3.23 2.26 -1.87
CA VAL A 215 3.33 2.82 -0.54
C VAL A 215 3.40 4.34 -0.63
N TYR A 216 2.53 5.02 0.13
CA TYR A 216 2.67 6.46 0.34
C TYR A 216 3.60 6.73 1.52
N ASP A 217 4.75 7.33 1.25
CA ASP A 217 5.80 7.59 2.22
C ASP A 217 5.63 9.02 2.78
N VAL A 218 5.30 9.09 4.07
CA VAL A 218 4.87 10.30 4.78
C VAL A 218 5.77 10.53 5.99
N GLU A 219 6.77 11.38 5.80
CA GLU A 219 7.76 11.68 6.85
C GLU A 219 8.41 13.06 6.71
N ASP A 220 7.96 13.87 5.74
CA ASP A 220 8.61 15.13 5.43
C ASP A 220 8.35 16.20 6.50
N LYS A 221 9.36 17.04 6.73
CA LYS A 221 9.31 18.11 7.74
C LYS A 221 8.18 19.12 7.48
N SER A 222 7.81 19.35 6.22
CA SER A 222 6.69 20.23 5.86
C SER A 222 5.35 19.76 6.43
N GLN A 223 5.22 18.46 6.73
CA GLN A 223 3.99 17.85 7.21
C GLN A 223 3.83 17.93 8.74
N TYR A 224 4.88 18.30 9.48
CA TYR A 224 4.90 18.30 10.96
C TYR A 224 3.86 19.24 11.59
N LYS A 225 3.52 20.32 10.87
CA LYS A 225 2.56 21.33 11.35
C LYS A 225 1.12 21.05 10.92
N LEU A 226 0.90 20.00 10.13
CA LEU A 226 -0.45 19.63 9.70
C LEU A 226 -1.21 19.02 10.88
N SER A 227 -2.51 19.31 10.94
CA SER A 227 -3.37 18.61 11.86
C SER A 227 -3.49 17.13 11.44
N THR A 228 -3.70 16.25 12.41
CA THR A 228 -3.97 14.83 12.17
C THR A 228 -5.09 14.61 11.16
N ALA A 229 -6.14 15.44 11.19
CA ALA A 229 -7.24 15.37 10.23
C ALA A 229 -6.78 15.72 8.80
N ALA A 230 -6.07 16.83 8.64
CA ALA A 230 -5.55 17.26 7.33
C ALA A 230 -4.58 16.23 6.74
N LEU A 231 -3.67 15.69 7.56
CA LEU A 231 -2.75 14.64 7.12
C LEU A 231 -3.48 13.36 6.72
N GLY A 232 -4.54 12.98 7.45
CA GLY A 232 -5.41 11.86 7.08
C GLY A 232 -6.11 12.05 5.73
N GLU A 233 -6.56 13.27 5.41
CA GLU A 233 -7.18 13.60 4.12
C GLU A 233 -6.16 13.55 2.97
N ILE A 234 -4.93 14.03 3.20
CA ILE A 234 -3.80 13.96 2.25
C ILE A 234 -3.48 12.50 1.93
N ILE A 235 -3.28 11.68 2.96
CA ILE A 235 -3.02 10.24 2.82
C ILE A 235 -4.15 9.56 2.06
N GLN A 236 -5.40 9.82 2.45
CA GLN A 236 -6.55 9.24 1.76
C GLN A 236 -6.60 9.65 0.29
N ALA A 237 -6.32 10.91 -0.04
CA ALA A 237 -6.37 11.40 -1.40
C ALA A 237 -5.35 10.70 -2.32
N PHE A 238 -4.12 10.50 -1.84
CA PHE A 238 -3.12 9.72 -2.58
C PHE A 238 -3.56 8.26 -2.73
N CYS A 239 -3.80 7.57 -1.61
CA CYS A 239 -4.08 6.13 -1.62
C CYS A 239 -5.34 5.78 -2.41
N SER A 240 -6.44 6.54 -2.26
CA SER A 240 -7.66 6.28 -3.03
C SER A 240 -7.47 6.49 -4.54
N THR A 241 -6.62 7.44 -4.96
CA THR A 241 -6.28 7.65 -6.38
C THR A 241 -5.52 6.45 -6.94
N ILE A 242 -4.57 5.91 -6.16
CA ILE A 242 -3.81 4.73 -6.55
C ILE A 242 -4.67 3.47 -6.60
N GLN A 243 -5.56 3.28 -5.62
CA GLN A 243 -6.53 2.18 -5.60
C GLN A 243 -7.48 2.22 -6.78
N ALA A 244 -7.96 3.41 -7.17
CA ALA A 244 -8.81 3.58 -8.34
C ALA A 244 -8.12 3.17 -9.66
N ALA A 245 -6.78 3.22 -9.68
CA ALA A 245 -5.97 2.73 -10.80
C ALA A 245 -5.67 1.21 -10.74
N GLY A 246 -6.20 0.50 -9.73
CA GLY A 246 -6.11 -0.96 -9.62
C GLY A 246 -4.96 -1.49 -8.77
N TYR A 247 -4.18 -0.62 -8.11
CA TYR A 247 -3.06 -1.03 -7.26
C TYR A 247 -3.46 -1.21 -5.79
N LYS A 248 -2.80 -2.15 -5.12
CA LYS A 248 -2.82 -2.25 -3.65
C LYS A 248 -2.08 -1.04 -3.06
N THR A 249 -2.48 -0.60 -1.86
CA THR A 249 -1.87 0.58 -1.21
C THR A 249 -1.50 0.31 0.24
N ALA A 250 -0.35 0.83 0.65
CA ALA A 250 0.07 0.91 2.05
C ALA A 250 0.56 2.33 2.36
N VAL A 251 0.79 2.60 3.63
CA VAL A 251 1.32 3.88 4.11
C VAL A 251 2.57 3.62 4.93
N TYR A 252 3.62 4.41 4.69
CA TYR A 252 4.88 4.35 5.40
C TYR A 252 5.13 5.61 6.21
N SER A 253 5.74 5.39 7.39
CA SER A 253 6.45 6.41 8.16
C SER A 253 7.32 5.75 9.22
N TYR A 254 8.19 6.50 9.88
CA TYR A 254 8.86 6.05 11.09
C TYR A 254 7.97 6.21 12.34
N VAL A 255 8.17 5.33 13.33
CA VAL A 255 7.29 5.18 14.51
C VAL A 255 6.93 6.49 15.20
N ASN A 256 7.92 7.37 15.42
CA ASN A 256 7.70 8.62 16.15
C ASN A 256 6.75 9.56 15.39
N PHE A 257 6.95 9.72 14.07
CA PHE A 257 6.07 10.56 13.27
C PHE A 257 4.68 9.95 13.16
N TYR A 258 4.59 8.64 12.91
CA TYR A 258 3.29 7.97 12.82
C TYR A 258 2.48 8.13 14.11
N ASN A 259 3.08 7.84 15.26
CA ASN A 259 2.41 7.91 16.56
C ASN A 259 1.97 9.34 16.91
N ALA A 260 2.74 10.35 16.51
CA ALA A 260 2.43 11.76 16.78
C ALA A 260 1.41 12.36 15.80
N HIS A 261 1.48 12.04 14.52
CA HIS A 261 0.79 12.80 13.46
C HIS A 261 -0.24 11.98 12.68
N MET A 262 0.00 10.68 12.44
CA MET A 262 -0.81 9.84 11.53
C MET A 262 -1.86 9.01 12.25
N THR A 263 -2.49 9.59 13.27
CA THR A 263 -3.47 8.90 14.14
C THR A 263 -4.91 9.02 13.67
N SER A 264 -5.15 9.64 12.51
CA SER A 264 -6.49 9.79 11.93
C SER A 264 -7.06 8.42 11.55
N PRO A 265 -8.36 8.16 11.81
CA PRO A 265 -9.06 6.97 11.31
C PRO A 265 -9.05 6.83 9.78
N LEU A 266 -8.78 7.92 9.05
CA LEU A 266 -8.61 7.87 7.59
C LEU A 266 -7.35 7.09 7.19
N VAL A 267 -6.37 6.97 8.07
CA VAL A 267 -5.13 6.22 7.82
C VAL A 267 -5.31 4.73 8.13
N SER A 268 -6.09 4.38 9.15
CA SER A 268 -6.23 2.99 9.64
C SER A 268 -6.88 2.00 8.67
N GLN A 269 -7.37 2.49 7.51
CA GLN A 269 -7.93 1.64 6.46
C GLN A 269 -6.86 1.07 5.50
N TYR A 270 -5.62 1.55 5.59
CA TYR A 270 -4.52 1.12 4.74
C TYR A 270 -3.54 0.24 5.50
N ASP A 271 -2.91 -0.68 4.78
CA ASP A 271 -1.80 -1.46 5.32
C ASP A 271 -0.66 -0.53 5.74
N THR A 272 0.06 -0.87 6.81
CA THR A 272 1.13 -0.02 7.37
C THR A 272 2.50 -0.67 7.19
N TRP A 273 3.43 0.10 6.63
CA TRP A 273 4.87 -0.18 6.63
C TRP A 273 5.53 0.75 7.65
N ILE A 274 6.03 0.19 8.75
CA ILE A 274 6.54 1.00 9.86
C ILE A 274 8.07 0.93 9.92
N ALA A 275 8.75 2.07 10.08
CA ALA A 275 10.19 2.09 10.36
C ALA A 275 10.47 2.22 11.86
N ASN A 276 11.25 1.28 12.40
CA ASN A 276 11.83 1.38 13.74
C ASN A 276 13.10 0.53 13.83
N THR A 277 14.25 1.17 13.90
CA THR A 277 15.56 0.50 13.78
C THR A 277 16.17 0.21 15.15
N GLY A 278 17.01 -0.82 15.24
CA GLY A 278 17.78 -1.11 16.47
C GLY A 278 16.94 -1.70 17.61
N VAL A 279 15.75 -2.22 17.30
CA VAL A 279 14.84 -2.83 18.26
C VAL A 279 14.46 -4.25 17.82
N SER A 280 14.09 -5.11 18.77
CA SER A 280 13.59 -6.46 18.48
C SER A 280 12.13 -6.45 18.00
N ARG A 281 11.38 -5.40 18.32
CA ARG A 281 10.00 -5.17 17.87
C ARG A 281 9.72 -3.67 17.74
N PRO A 282 8.97 -3.21 16.71
CA PRO A 282 8.53 -1.83 16.62
C PRO A 282 7.82 -1.35 17.89
N ASN A 283 8.09 -0.12 18.32
CA ASN A 283 7.30 0.54 19.37
C ASN A 283 6.00 1.09 18.77
N PHE A 284 5.20 0.19 18.23
CA PHE A 284 4.01 0.50 17.46
C PHE A 284 2.90 -0.48 17.86
N SER A 285 1.84 0.05 18.45
CA SER A 285 0.74 -0.74 19.03
C SER A 285 -0.40 -1.03 18.06
N ARG A 286 -0.36 -0.44 16.86
CA ARG A 286 -1.35 -0.67 15.80
C ARG A 286 -0.89 -1.80 14.87
N PRO A 287 -1.82 -2.44 14.13
CA PRO A 287 -1.44 -3.42 13.11
C PRO A 287 -0.51 -2.82 12.05
N TYR A 288 0.47 -3.60 11.62
CA TYR A 288 1.37 -3.30 10.51
C TYR A 288 1.64 -4.59 9.73
N THR A 289 1.88 -4.46 8.44
CA THR A 289 2.13 -5.59 7.53
C THR A 289 3.58 -5.63 7.06
N MET A 290 4.30 -4.51 7.13
CA MET A 290 5.73 -4.44 6.84
C MET A 290 6.46 -3.67 7.94
N TRP A 291 7.72 -4.04 8.18
CA TRP A 291 8.61 -3.39 9.12
C TRP A 291 9.98 -3.18 8.48
N GLN A 292 10.38 -1.90 8.33
CA GLN A 292 11.77 -1.56 8.05
C GLN A 292 12.55 -1.62 9.36
N TYR A 293 13.35 -2.67 9.51
CA TYR A 293 13.98 -3.02 10.78
C TYR A 293 15.40 -2.46 10.95
N GLY A 294 15.94 -1.85 9.90
CA GLY A 294 17.24 -1.20 9.94
C GLY A 294 17.87 -1.08 8.57
N THR A 295 19.18 -0.83 8.58
CA THR A 295 20.02 -0.83 7.39
C THR A 295 21.13 -1.86 7.54
N LYS A 296 21.44 -2.58 6.45
CA LYS A 296 22.47 -3.63 6.42
C LYS A 296 23.19 -3.64 5.07
N THR A 297 24.38 -4.22 5.04
CA THR A 297 25.01 -4.59 3.77
C THR A 297 24.21 -5.72 3.13
N VAL A 298 23.78 -5.52 1.88
CA VAL A 298 23.08 -6.54 1.08
C VAL A 298 23.92 -6.85 -0.16
N PRO A 299 24.30 -8.12 -0.40
CA PRO A 299 25.02 -8.50 -1.61
C PRO A 299 24.34 -7.98 -2.88
N GLY A 300 25.11 -7.33 -3.75
CA GLY A 300 24.61 -6.68 -4.97
C GLY A 300 24.12 -5.25 -4.82
N VAL A 301 24.01 -4.72 -3.59
CA VAL A 301 23.66 -3.30 -3.34
C VAL A 301 24.89 -2.56 -2.80
N SER A 302 25.17 -1.39 -3.36
CA SER A 302 26.26 -0.55 -2.88
C SER A 302 25.88 0.18 -1.59
N GLY A 303 26.76 0.12 -0.58
CA GLY A 303 26.55 0.78 0.71
C GLY A 303 25.52 0.09 1.61
N ALA A 304 25.07 0.79 2.64
CA ALA A 304 24.00 0.31 3.53
C ALA A 304 22.66 0.33 2.77
N CYS A 305 21.92 -0.77 2.82
CA CYS A 305 20.60 -0.89 2.22
C CYS A 305 19.56 -0.97 3.33
N ASP A 306 18.43 -0.29 3.16
CA ASP A 306 17.27 -0.47 4.02
C ASP A 306 16.74 -1.90 3.85
N VAL A 307 16.38 -2.53 4.97
CA VAL A 307 15.98 -3.95 5.01
C VAL A 307 14.66 -4.11 5.75
N ASP A 308 13.83 -4.97 5.18
CA ASP A 308 12.43 -5.10 5.56
C ASP A 308 12.02 -6.53 5.87
N TYR A 309 11.06 -6.63 6.78
CA TYR A 309 10.21 -7.80 6.91
C TYR A 309 8.80 -7.48 6.42
N SER A 310 8.24 -8.38 5.63
CA SER A 310 6.82 -8.40 5.34
C SER A 310 6.15 -9.57 6.07
N TYR A 311 5.21 -9.25 6.94
CA TYR A 311 4.35 -10.19 7.67
C TYR A 311 3.05 -10.48 6.89
N PHE A 312 3.02 -10.12 5.61
CA PHE A 312 1.89 -10.38 4.72
C PHE A 312 2.39 -10.75 3.33
N ASP A 313 1.97 -11.91 2.81
CA ASP A 313 2.33 -12.33 1.45
C ASP A 313 1.42 -11.65 0.43
N TYR A 314 1.83 -10.46 -0.03
CA TYR A 314 1.13 -9.72 -1.07
C TYR A 314 1.15 -10.43 -2.44
N ALA A 315 2.14 -11.29 -2.70
CA ALA A 315 2.35 -11.93 -3.99
C ALA A 315 1.58 -13.26 -4.14
N GLY A 316 1.43 -14.02 -3.04
CA GLY A 316 0.71 -15.30 -2.99
C GLY A 316 -0.80 -15.17 -2.78
N THR A 317 -1.30 -13.99 -2.43
CA THR A 317 -2.73 -13.72 -2.28
C THR A 317 -3.35 -13.28 -3.60
N SER A 318 -4.02 -14.20 -4.31
CA SER A 318 -4.87 -13.93 -5.49
C SER A 318 -6.16 -13.14 -5.17
N GLY A 319 -6.27 -12.59 -3.96
CA GLY A 319 -7.39 -11.78 -3.50
C GLY A 319 -6.89 -10.75 -2.50
N SER A 320 -7.25 -9.48 -2.73
CA SER A 320 -7.34 -8.34 -1.81
C SER A 320 -6.32 -8.26 -0.65
N SER A 321 -5.62 -7.11 -0.55
CA SER A 321 -5.13 -6.56 0.73
C SER A 321 -6.17 -6.82 1.83
N SER A 322 -5.75 -7.31 2.99
CA SER A 322 -6.65 -7.63 4.09
C SER A 322 -7.35 -6.37 4.60
N GLU A 323 -8.49 -6.14 3.97
CA GLU A 323 -9.65 -5.45 4.47
C GLU A 323 -9.82 -5.87 5.97
N PRO A 324 -10.03 -4.93 6.93
CA PRO A 324 -9.97 -5.17 8.38
C PRO A 324 -10.63 -6.47 8.84
N PRO A 325 -10.15 -7.11 9.92
CA PRO A 325 -10.78 -8.32 10.41
C PRO A 325 -12.22 -8.02 10.80
N LYS A 326 -13.15 -8.85 10.30
CA LYS A 326 -14.56 -8.74 10.63
C LYS A 326 -14.77 -8.82 12.14
N PRO A 327 -15.50 -7.88 12.76
CA PRO A 327 -15.87 -8.01 14.16
C PRO A 327 -16.58 -9.34 14.39
N THR A 328 -16.25 -10.02 15.49
CA THR A 328 -16.98 -11.20 15.96
C THR A 328 -18.16 -10.82 16.85
N ASP A 329 -18.10 -9.66 17.50
CA ASP A 329 -19.16 -9.11 18.33
C ASP A 329 -20.26 -8.45 17.47
N ARG A 330 -21.47 -9.01 17.54
CA ARG A 330 -22.65 -8.52 16.80
C ARG A 330 -23.20 -7.20 17.30
N THR A 331 -22.75 -6.71 18.46
CA THR A 331 -23.11 -5.37 18.94
C THR A 331 -22.30 -4.26 18.26
N VAL A 332 -21.22 -4.61 17.55
CA VAL A 332 -20.42 -3.64 16.81
C VAL A 332 -21.18 -3.18 15.57
N PHE A 333 -21.54 -1.89 15.59
CA PHE A 333 -22.15 -1.20 14.46
C PHE A 333 -21.62 0.24 14.40
N LYS A 334 -20.53 0.44 13.67
CA LYS A 334 -19.76 1.70 13.68
C LYS A 334 -19.63 2.29 12.29
N SER A 335 -19.82 3.60 12.16
CA SER A 335 -19.44 4.36 10.97
C SER A 335 -18.01 4.86 11.10
N ASN A 336 -17.23 4.83 10.03
CA ASN A 336 -15.93 5.54 9.99
C ASN A 336 -16.11 7.06 9.82
N THR A 337 -17.31 7.53 9.49
CA THR A 337 -17.70 8.94 9.48
C THR A 337 -18.58 9.22 10.68
N THR A 338 -18.02 9.87 11.71
CA THR A 338 -18.68 10.13 13.00
C THR A 338 -19.02 11.60 13.23
N GLY A 339 -18.56 12.50 12.34
CA GLY A 339 -18.81 13.94 12.40
C GLY A 339 -19.37 14.50 11.09
N THR A 340 -19.66 15.80 11.06
CA THR A 340 -20.15 16.47 9.85
C THR A 340 -19.15 16.35 8.70
N TYR A 341 -19.60 15.81 7.57
CA TYR A 341 -18.88 15.75 6.32
C TYR A 341 -19.31 16.93 5.42
N THR A 342 -18.38 17.81 5.05
CA THR A 342 -18.65 18.90 4.12
C THR A 342 -18.08 18.54 2.74
N PHE A 343 -18.93 18.48 1.72
CA PHE A 343 -18.48 18.23 0.35
C PHE A 343 -17.64 19.40 -0.15
N GLY A 344 -16.44 19.08 -0.66
CA GLY A 344 -15.61 20.01 -1.42
C GLY A 344 -15.95 19.98 -2.91
N ALA A 345 -14.94 19.97 -3.77
CA ALA A 345 -15.09 19.86 -5.22
C ALA A 345 -15.60 18.47 -5.69
N ASN A 346 -15.57 17.46 -4.82
CA ASN A 346 -15.94 16.09 -5.12
C ASN A 346 -17.46 15.89 -5.11
N ARG A 347 -17.95 15.10 -6.07
CA ARG A 347 -19.36 14.75 -6.19
C ARG A 347 -19.77 13.64 -5.23
N ASP A 348 -18.85 12.75 -4.89
CA ASP A 348 -19.12 11.54 -4.14
C ASP A 348 -18.24 11.44 -2.90
N TYR A 349 -18.79 10.84 -1.85
CA TYR A 349 -18.07 10.45 -0.66
C TYR A 349 -18.50 9.05 -0.24
N PHE A 350 -17.54 8.24 0.17
CA PHE A 350 -17.78 6.86 0.58
C PHE A 350 -17.51 6.74 2.08
N TYR A 351 -18.45 6.11 2.78
CA TYR A 351 -18.30 5.81 4.20
C TYR A 351 -18.60 4.33 4.45
N ARG A 352 -17.98 3.81 5.50
CA ARG A 352 -17.97 2.40 5.86
C ARG A 352 -18.77 2.19 7.13
N ILE A 353 -19.57 1.14 7.14
CA ILE A 353 -20.14 0.57 8.35
C ILE A 353 -19.38 -0.70 8.69
N THR A 354 -18.70 -0.71 9.83
CA THR A 354 -18.06 -1.91 10.39
C THR A 354 -19.07 -2.64 11.27
N THR A 355 -19.32 -3.92 10.96
CA THR A 355 -20.24 -4.79 11.68
C THR A 355 -19.96 -6.28 11.45
N ALA A 356 -20.29 -7.11 12.45
CA ALA A 356 -20.29 -8.56 12.30
C ALA A 356 -21.45 -9.07 11.41
N ASP A 357 -22.48 -8.24 11.18
CA ASP A 357 -23.68 -8.63 10.45
C ASP A 357 -23.38 -8.91 8.97
N GLY A 358 -24.00 -9.97 8.43
CA GLY A 358 -23.94 -10.31 7.00
C GLY A 358 -25.03 -9.65 6.16
N VAL A 359 -25.94 -8.88 6.78
CA VAL A 359 -27.08 -8.26 6.13
C VAL A 359 -26.79 -6.79 5.88
N VAL A 360 -26.96 -6.33 4.63
CA VAL A 360 -26.77 -4.93 4.25
C VAL A 360 -27.67 -4.01 5.10
N PRO A 361 -27.12 -3.01 5.81
CA PRO A 361 -27.90 -2.04 6.56
C PRO A 361 -28.81 -1.15 5.70
N ASN A 362 -29.88 -0.64 6.30
CA ASN A 362 -30.70 0.41 5.66
C ASN A 362 -29.96 1.75 5.77
N VAL A 363 -29.84 2.50 4.66
CA VAL A 363 -29.31 3.86 4.65
C VAL A 363 -30.40 4.85 4.20
N ARG A 364 -30.47 6.01 4.86
CA ARG A 364 -31.34 7.12 4.47
C ARG A 364 -30.63 8.47 4.55
N SER A 365 -31.09 9.40 3.73
CA SER A 365 -30.72 10.81 3.74
C SER A 365 -31.95 11.63 4.17
N SER A 366 -31.82 12.55 5.13
CA SER A 366 -32.94 13.43 5.52
C SER A 366 -33.29 14.46 4.45
N ASN A 367 -32.35 14.75 3.54
CA ASN A 367 -32.56 15.60 2.36
C ASN A 367 -31.98 14.92 1.10
N PRO A 368 -32.74 14.00 0.47
CA PRO A 368 -32.27 13.25 -0.71
C PRO A 368 -32.12 14.11 -1.97
N GLN A 369 -32.67 15.33 -1.99
CA GLN A 369 -32.53 16.28 -3.09
C GLN A 369 -31.18 17.02 -3.06
N ALA A 370 -30.56 17.12 -1.89
CA ALA A 370 -29.20 17.66 -1.73
C ALA A 370 -28.13 16.55 -1.74
N VAL A 371 -28.40 15.46 -1.00
CA VAL A 371 -27.45 14.34 -0.85
C VAL A 371 -28.18 13.01 -1.08
N GLN A 372 -27.88 12.33 -2.19
CA GLN A 372 -28.39 10.99 -2.43
C GLN A 372 -27.52 9.95 -1.71
N VAL A 373 -28.12 8.84 -1.26
CA VAL A 373 -27.41 7.72 -0.62
C VAL A 373 -27.55 6.46 -1.47
N SER A 374 -26.52 5.61 -1.48
CA SER A 374 -26.57 4.29 -2.12
C SER A 374 -25.66 3.30 -1.43
N TYR A 375 -26.05 2.02 -1.44
CA TYR A 375 -25.17 0.91 -1.09
C TYR A 375 -24.20 0.66 -2.25
N VAL A 376 -22.93 0.36 -1.92
CA VAL A 376 -21.89 0.10 -2.92
C VAL A 376 -21.57 -1.38 -2.97
N LYS A 377 -21.03 -1.92 -1.88
CA LYS A 377 -20.61 -3.32 -1.78
C LYS A 377 -20.43 -3.76 -0.34
N GLN A 378 -20.42 -5.06 -0.12
CA GLN A 378 -19.94 -5.66 1.11
C GLN A 378 -18.41 -5.64 1.12
N VAL A 379 -17.84 -5.44 2.29
CA VAL A 379 -16.40 -5.51 2.58
C VAL A 379 -16.19 -6.49 3.74
N SER A 380 -14.96 -6.92 3.98
CA SER A 380 -14.59 -7.99 4.91
C SER A 380 -15.20 -7.81 6.30
N ASP A 381 -15.25 -6.57 6.79
CA ASP A 381 -15.70 -6.22 8.13
C ASP A 381 -17.07 -5.53 8.19
N GLY A 382 -17.81 -5.50 7.08
CA GLY A 382 -19.08 -4.79 7.00
C GLY A 382 -19.44 -4.30 5.60
N PHE A 383 -19.76 -3.03 5.43
CA PHE A 383 -20.36 -2.51 4.18
C PHE A 383 -19.85 -1.13 3.82
N LEU A 384 -19.71 -0.87 2.52
CA LEU A 384 -19.38 0.43 1.96
C LEU A 384 -20.65 1.08 1.37
N PHE A 385 -20.85 2.34 1.70
CA PHE A 385 -21.94 3.18 1.22
C PHE A 385 -21.38 4.42 0.55
N ARG A 386 -22.16 5.00 -0.37
CA ARG A 386 -21.84 6.23 -1.10
C ARG A 386 -22.90 7.26 -0.82
N ILE A 387 -22.46 8.49 -0.54
CA ILE A 387 -23.28 9.69 -0.59
C ILE A 387 -22.87 10.55 -1.78
N THR A 388 -23.83 11.12 -2.48
CA THR A 388 -23.63 11.89 -3.71
C THR A 388 -24.23 13.28 -3.55
N ASN A 389 -23.39 14.31 -3.69
CA ASN A 389 -23.80 15.71 -3.76
C ASN A 389 -24.49 15.98 -5.10
N LEU A 390 -25.74 16.47 -5.06
CA LEU A 390 -26.53 16.80 -6.24
C LEU A 390 -26.40 18.29 -6.66
N GLY A 391 -25.53 19.06 -6.00
CA GLY A 391 -25.26 20.47 -6.32
C GLY A 391 -26.37 21.43 -5.93
N LYS A 392 -27.41 20.95 -5.23
CA LYS A 392 -28.57 21.75 -4.81
C LYS A 392 -28.37 22.53 -3.51
N GLY A 393 -27.19 22.40 -2.88
CA GLY A 393 -26.87 23.03 -1.61
C GLY A 393 -27.71 22.51 -0.44
N GLY A 394 -27.23 22.78 0.77
CA GLY A 394 -27.92 22.43 2.01
C GLY A 394 -27.31 21.26 2.76
N GLN A 395 -27.96 20.87 3.85
CA GLN A 395 -27.50 19.84 4.77
C GLN A 395 -28.45 18.64 4.74
N SER A 396 -27.89 17.44 4.88
CA SER A 396 -28.63 16.20 5.10
C SER A 396 -28.03 15.43 6.27
N THR A 397 -28.85 14.82 7.10
CA THR A 397 -28.42 13.81 8.07
C THR A 397 -28.49 12.45 7.41
N ILE A 398 -27.35 11.77 7.33
CA ILE A 398 -27.23 10.42 6.80
C ILE A 398 -27.36 9.47 7.98
N THR A 399 -28.36 8.59 7.95
CA THR A 399 -28.58 7.57 8.99
C THR A 399 -28.41 6.20 8.38
N THR A 400 -27.60 5.35 9.03
CA THR A 400 -27.48 3.94 8.67
C THR A 400 -27.92 3.09 9.86
N THR A 401 -28.78 2.10 9.61
CA THR A 401 -29.43 1.29 10.65
C THR A 401 -29.27 -0.21 10.33
N SER A 402 -28.75 -0.99 11.28
CA SER A 402 -28.70 -2.45 11.16
C SER A 402 -30.11 -3.00 11.02
N ARG A 403 -30.31 -3.86 10.02
CA ARG A 403 -31.58 -4.59 9.84
C ARG A 403 -31.70 -5.80 10.79
N VAL A 404 -30.63 -6.13 11.51
CA VAL A 404 -30.56 -7.28 12.42
C VAL A 404 -30.73 -6.81 13.86
N THR A 405 -29.95 -5.82 14.29
CA THR A 405 -29.91 -5.39 15.69
C THR A 405 -30.68 -4.09 15.95
N GLY A 406 -31.06 -3.35 14.91
CA GLY A 406 -31.64 -2.01 15.04
C GLY A 406 -30.65 -0.91 15.43
N ALA A 407 -29.38 -1.26 15.69
CA ALA A 407 -28.33 -0.29 16.00
C ALA A 407 -28.21 0.74 14.86
N SER A 408 -28.04 2.02 15.20
CA SER A 408 -27.99 3.10 14.23
C SER A 408 -26.81 4.04 14.49
N VAL A 409 -26.22 4.51 13.39
CA VAL A 409 -25.22 5.58 13.38
C VAL A 409 -25.63 6.65 12.38
N SER A 410 -25.28 7.90 12.67
CA SER A 410 -25.61 9.02 11.79
C SER A 410 -24.55 10.11 11.79
N PHE A 411 -24.44 10.81 10.68
CA PHE A 411 -23.60 12.00 10.54
C PHE A 411 -24.27 13.02 9.61
N ASN A 412 -23.87 14.29 9.70
CA ASN A 412 -24.36 15.33 8.80
C ASN A 412 -23.50 15.41 7.54
N ALA A 413 -24.12 15.62 6.38
CA ALA A 413 -23.48 15.88 5.10
C ALA A 413 -23.91 17.26 4.61
N VAL A 414 -22.95 18.17 4.40
CA VAL A 414 -23.18 19.55 3.99
C VAL A 414 -22.69 19.76 2.56
N THR A 415 -23.54 20.32 1.71
CA THR A 415 -23.25 20.60 0.30
C THR A 415 -23.28 22.11 0.04
N ALA A 416 -22.32 22.59 -0.75
CA ALA A 416 -22.40 23.93 -1.31
C ALA A 416 -23.43 23.98 -2.46
N TYR A 417 -24.21 25.07 -2.54
CA TYR A 417 -25.11 25.33 -3.66
C TYR A 417 -24.27 25.64 -4.92
N ASN A 418 -24.47 24.89 -6.00
CA ASN A 418 -23.79 25.11 -7.27
C ASN A 418 -24.85 25.21 -8.39
N PRO A 419 -25.33 26.42 -8.72
CA PRO A 419 -26.40 26.58 -9.69
C PRO A 419 -25.97 26.12 -11.08
N PRO A 420 -26.92 25.63 -11.91
CA PRO A 420 -26.65 25.35 -13.31
C PRO A 420 -26.07 26.59 -14.00
N VAL A 421 -24.93 26.44 -14.65
CA VAL A 421 -24.33 27.50 -15.47
C VAL A 421 -24.90 27.40 -16.88
N SER A 422 -25.40 28.52 -17.42
CA SER A 422 -25.81 28.59 -18.83
C SER A 422 -24.62 28.94 -19.72
N TYR A 423 -24.59 28.32 -20.89
CA TYR A 423 -23.55 28.51 -21.91
C TYR A 423 -24.22 28.95 -23.21
N VAL A 424 -23.67 29.98 -23.85
CA VAL A 424 -24.11 30.42 -25.18
C VAL A 424 -22.90 30.33 -26.11
N SER A 425 -22.96 29.46 -27.10
CA SER A 425 -21.95 29.39 -28.17
C SER A 425 -22.47 30.13 -29.39
N ASP A 426 -21.57 30.80 -30.09
CA ASP A 426 -21.79 31.31 -31.45
C ASP A 426 -21.96 30.21 -32.51
N THR A 427 -21.67 28.96 -32.15
CA THR A 427 -21.66 27.81 -33.04
C THR A 427 -22.91 26.95 -32.82
N PRO A 428 -23.55 26.44 -33.88
CA PRO A 428 -24.66 25.49 -33.75
C PRO A 428 -24.28 24.22 -32.98
N SER A 429 -25.28 23.47 -32.52
CA SER A 429 -25.08 22.22 -31.78
C SER A 429 -24.33 21.13 -32.55
N ALA A 430 -24.20 21.27 -33.87
CA ALA A 430 -23.36 20.41 -34.70
C ALA A 430 -22.78 21.17 -35.91
N ILE A 431 -21.55 20.81 -36.29
CA ILE A 431 -20.87 21.32 -37.49
C ILE A 431 -20.11 20.20 -38.20
N SER A 432 -19.72 20.43 -39.46
CA SER A 432 -18.84 19.54 -40.22
C SER A 432 -17.57 20.27 -40.64
N LEU A 433 -16.42 19.60 -40.50
CA LEU A 433 -15.11 20.10 -40.88
C LEU A 433 -14.42 19.08 -41.79
N LYS A 434 -13.51 19.55 -42.64
CA LYS A 434 -12.56 18.71 -43.39
C LYS A 434 -11.32 18.48 -42.56
N LYS A 435 -10.70 17.31 -42.70
CA LYS A 435 -9.40 17.02 -42.07
C LYS A 435 -8.38 18.14 -42.37
N GLY A 436 -7.69 18.60 -41.32
CA GLY A 436 -6.72 19.70 -41.34
C GLY A 436 -7.30 21.09 -41.06
N GLN A 437 -8.63 21.26 -41.04
CA GLN A 437 -9.23 22.56 -40.74
C GLN A 437 -9.13 22.91 -39.24
N VAL A 438 -8.84 24.18 -38.97
CA VAL A 438 -8.92 24.78 -37.64
C VAL A 438 -10.25 25.53 -37.51
N TYR A 439 -10.92 25.38 -36.38
CA TYR A 439 -12.18 26.06 -36.07
C TYR A 439 -12.11 26.71 -34.69
N GLN A 440 -12.70 27.90 -34.56
CA GLN A 440 -12.74 28.65 -33.30
C GLN A 440 -14.18 28.87 -32.85
N PHE A 441 -14.49 28.41 -31.65
CA PHE A 441 -15.74 28.70 -30.93
C PHE A 441 -15.61 30.00 -30.14
N ALA A 442 -16.68 30.77 -30.03
CA ALA A 442 -16.82 31.82 -29.02
C ALA A 442 -17.95 31.44 -28.06
N VAL A 443 -17.60 31.23 -26.78
CA VAL A 443 -18.51 30.70 -25.76
C VAL A 443 -18.64 31.68 -24.61
N GLN A 444 -19.85 32.21 -24.43
CA GLN A 444 -20.22 32.98 -23.24
C GLN A 444 -20.62 32.01 -22.12
N VAL A 445 -20.06 32.22 -20.94
CA VAL A 445 -20.29 31.38 -19.75
C VAL A 445 -20.91 32.26 -18.67
N ALA A 446 -22.15 31.98 -18.27
CA ALA A 446 -22.86 32.75 -17.24
C ALA A 446 -22.39 32.35 -15.83
N SER A 447 -21.12 32.62 -15.53
CA SER A 447 -20.49 32.35 -14.23
C SER A 447 -19.46 33.43 -13.91
N SER A 448 -19.36 33.79 -12.63
CA SER A 448 -18.27 34.63 -12.11
C SER A 448 -16.98 33.83 -11.84
N SER A 449 -17.01 32.50 -12.02
CA SER A 449 -15.85 31.64 -11.86
C SER A 449 -14.74 31.99 -12.85
N SER A 450 -13.51 32.10 -12.36
CA SER A 450 -12.30 32.16 -13.20
C SER A 450 -11.81 30.77 -13.64
N ASP A 451 -12.27 29.71 -12.99
CA ASP A 451 -11.95 28.31 -13.34
C ASP A 451 -12.90 27.83 -14.45
N ILE A 452 -12.49 28.06 -15.70
CA ILE A 452 -13.22 27.65 -16.91
C ILE A 452 -12.26 26.89 -17.81
N SER A 453 -12.67 25.71 -18.28
CA SER A 453 -11.86 24.84 -19.13
C SER A 453 -12.67 24.25 -20.30
N PHE A 454 -11.97 23.86 -21.35
CA PHE A 454 -12.52 23.26 -22.57
C PHE A 454 -11.85 21.92 -22.86
N CYS A 455 -12.59 20.97 -23.43
CA CYS A 455 -12.03 19.70 -23.88
C CYS A 455 -12.81 19.11 -25.06
N THR A 456 -12.21 18.09 -25.71
CA THR A 456 -12.83 17.34 -26.80
C THR A 456 -13.14 15.91 -26.38
N GLY A 457 -14.17 15.31 -26.99
CA GLY A 457 -14.61 13.95 -26.68
C GLY A 457 -13.79 12.85 -27.34
N ASN A 458 -12.98 13.17 -28.36
CA ASN A 458 -12.10 12.21 -29.03
C ASN A 458 -10.94 12.96 -29.71
N ASN A 459 -9.75 12.90 -29.09
CA ASN A 459 -8.53 13.55 -29.56
C ASN A 459 -7.96 12.98 -30.87
N SER A 460 -8.44 11.81 -31.33
CA SER A 460 -8.10 11.26 -32.64
C SER A 460 -8.92 11.87 -33.77
N VAL A 461 -10.06 12.52 -33.46
CA VAL A 461 -10.96 13.15 -34.44
C VAL A 461 -10.78 14.66 -34.44
N ILE A 462 -10.82 15.30 -33.27
CA ILE A 462 -10.56 16.74 -33.09
C ILE A 462 -9.61 16.97 -31.92
N GLN A 463 -8.62 17.84 -32.09
CA GLN A 463 -7.62 18.16 -31.07
C GLN A 463 -7.79 19.59 -30.57
N SER A 464 -7.67 19.75 -29.26
CA SER A 464 -7.63 21.07 -28.62
C SER A 464 -6.36 21.82 -29.02
N VAL A 465 -6.48 23.10 -29.40
CA VAL A 465 -5.35 23.96 -29.76
C VAL A 465 -5.07 24.95 -28.63
N THR A 466 -5.97 25.92 -28.45
CA THR A 466 -5.85 26.94 -27.39
C THR A 466 -7.23 27.34 -26.89
N TYR A 467 -7.29 27.94 -25.70
CA TYR A 467 -8.40 28.82 -25.35
C TYR A 467 -7.90 30.04 -24.60
N ALA A 468 -8.60 31.15 -24.78
CA ALA A 468 -8.34 32.39 -24.07
C ALA A 468 -9.64 33.17 -23.87
N LYS A 469 -9.70 33.95 -22.79
CA LYS A 469 -10.81 34.89 -22.57
C LYS A 469 -10.62 36.11 -23.47
N SER A 470 -11.68 36.52 -24.17
CA SER A 470 -11.73 37.72 -24.99
C SER A 470 -13.05 38.45 -24.72
N GLY A 471 -12.99 39.57 -24.01
CA GLY A 471 -14.18 40.27 -23.51
C GLY A 471 -15.00 39.38 -22.55
N ASP A 472 -16.29 39.23 -22.85
CA ASP A 472 -17.25 38.40 -22.11
C ASP A 472 -17.32 36.94 -22.60
N LYS A 473 -16.51 36.58 -23.60
CA LYS A 473 -16.48 35.24 -24.21
C LYS A 473 -15.14 34.53 -24.00
N TRP A 474 -15.18 33.21 -24.13
CA TRP A 474 -14.02 32.36 -24.25
C TRP A 474 -13.88 31.92 -25.69
N LEU A 475 -12.72 32.18 -26.27
CA LEU A 475 -12.36 31.70 -27.60
C LEU A 475 -11.70 30.34 -27.43
N TYR A 476 -12.25 29.30 -28.05
CA TYR A 476 -11.72 27.94 -28.00
C TYR A 476 -11.43 27.42 -29.40
N GLN A 477 -10.18 27.03 -29.64
CA GLN A 477 -9.73 26.54 -30.95
C GLN A 477 -9.53 25.02 -30.95
N ILE A 478 -9.98 24.39 -32.02
CA ILE A 478 -9.75 22.97 -32.31
C ILE A 478 -9.16 22.78 -33.71
N THR A 479 -8.47 21.67 -33.93
CA THR A 479 -8.06 21.18 -35.25
C THR A 479 -8.78 19.87 -35.56
N ALA A 480 -9.33 19.73 -36.77
CA ALA A 480 -9.89 18.49 -37.29
C ALA A 480 -8.75 17.53 -37.71
N SER A 481 -8.47 16.50 -36.90
CA SER A 481 -7.27 15.67 -37.04
C SER A 481 -7.52 14.30 -37.70
N GLY A 482 -8.71 13.72 -37.54
CA GLY A 482 -9.05 12.40 -38.10
C GLY A 482 -10.54 12.27 -38.39
N SER A 483 -10.91 11.38 -39.32
CA SER A 483 -12.30 11.18 -39.72
C SER A 483 -13.12 10.59 -38.57
N GLY A 484 -14.35 11.06 -38.39
CA GLY A 484 -15.24 10.60 -37.33
C GLY A 484 -16.06 11.73 -36.70
N THR A 485 -16.61 11.48 -35.52
CA THR A 485 -17.44 12.45 -34.79
C THR A 485 -16.97 12.61 -33.36
N ALA A 486 -16.87 13.85 -32.87
CA ALA A 486 -16.42 14.16 -31.53
C ALA A 486 -17.16 15.37 -30.94
N GLY A 487 -17.45 15.34 -29.65
CA GLY A 487 -18.05 16.47 -28.95
C GLY A 487 -17.01 17.50 -28.52
N VAL A 488 -17.44 18.76 -28.43
CA VAL A 488 -16.71 19.86 -27.78
C VAL A 488 -17.42 20.23 -26.49
N TYR A 489 -16.67 20.34 -25.40
CA TYR A 489 -17.22 20.52 -24.06
C TYR A 489 -16.59 21.74 -23.35
N VAL A 490 -17.39 22.36 -22.49
CA VAL A 490 -16.99 23.43 -21.57
C VAL A 490 -17.27 23.01 -20.13
N ARG A 491 -16.43 23.43 -19.20
CA ARG A 491 -16.56 23.13 -17.77
C ARG A 491 -16.29 24.38 -16.94
N VAL A 492 -17.09 24.57 -15.89
CA VAL A 492 -16.84 25.55 -14.83
C VAL A 492 -16.44 24.83 -13.55
N GLY A 493 -15.25 25.11 -13.03
CA GLY A 493 -14.75 24.52 -11.80
C GLY A 493 -14.76 22.99 -11.84
N SER A 494 -15.34 22.39 -10.79
CA SER A 494 -15.47 20.94 -10.70
C SER A 494 -16.74 20.36 -11.36
N GLN A 495 -17.59 21.18 -12.00
CA GLN A 495 -18.86 20.72 -12.59
C GLN A 495 -18.67 19.69 -13.71
N THR A 496 -19.72 18.95 -14.06
CA THR A 496 -19.68 18.04 -15.23
C THR A 496 -19.53 18.86 -16.52
N PRO A 497 -18.60 18.51 -17.43
CA PRO A 497 -18.48 19.20 -18.72
C PRO A 497 -19.77 19.14 -19.53
N VAL A 498 -20.20 20.27 -20.07
CA VAL A 498 -21.39 20.39 -20.91
C VAL A 498 -20.96 20.41 -22.37
N ARG A 499 -21.56 19.56 -23.20
CA ARG A 499 -21.31 19.54 -24.64
C ARG A 499 -21.96 20.76 -25.29
N ILE A 500 -21.17 21.58 -25.96
CA ILE A 500 -21.64 22.77 -26.68
C ILE A 500 -21.80 22.54 -28.18
N CYS A 501 -21.07 21.57 -28.76
CA CYS A 501 -21.14 21.25 -30.17
C CYS A 501 -20.71 19.80 -30.44
N THR A 502 -21.23 19.20 -31.51
CA THR A 502 -20.76 17.93 -32.09
C THR A 502 -20.09 18.22 -33.42
N VAL A 503 -18.82 17.85 -33.57
CA VAL A 503 -18.04 18.06 -34.80
C VAL A 503 -17.92 16.75 -35.55
N THR A 504 -18.32 16.75 -36.82
CA THR A 504 -18.06 15.63 -37.75
C THR A 504 -16.93 16.01 -38.68
N VAL A 505 -15.89 15.18 -38.73
CA VAL A 505 -14.74 15.37 -39.61
C VAL A 505 -14.85 14.42 -40.79
N GLN A 506 -14.90 14.97 -42.00
CA GLN A 506 -14.91 14.25 -43.27
C GLN A 506 -13.50 14.18 -43.86
#